data_AF-X0UMS7-F1
#
_entry.id   AF-X0UMS7-F1
#
_cell.length_a   1.000
_cell.length_b   1.000
_cell.length_c   1.000
_cell.angle_alpha   90.00
_cell.angle_beta   90.00
_cell.angle_gamma   90.00
#
_symmetry.space_group_name_H-M   'P 1'
#
loop_
_entity.id
_entity.type
_entity.pdbx_description
1 polymer ?
#
loop_
_entity_poly.entity_id
_entity_poly.type
_entity_poly.pdbx_seq_one_letter_code
_entity_poly.pdbx_strand_id
1 'polypeptide(L)' 'LKIRVHYGISEELFDLVLRLDNVARARARILYNAGYKTATKVKKENPYVLNRKTGLGINLCKKIIGKNKF' A
#
# COMPACT_ATOMS: atom_id res chain seq x y z
N LEU A 1 -21.39 -8.53 8.07
CA LEU A 1 -20.38 -8.65 9.16
C LEU A 1 -19.37 -9.81 8.99
N LYS A 2 -19.27 -10.47 7.83
CA LYS A 2 -18.51 -11.74 7.68
C LYS A 2 -17.03 -11.61 7.23
N ILE A 3 -16.58 -10.43 6.81
CA ILE A 3 -15.28 -10.26 6.14
C ILE A 3 -14.17 -9.79 7.10
N ARG A 4 -14.52 -9.07 8.19
CA ARG A 4 -13.54 -8.61 9.21
C ARG A 4 -12.81 -9.75 9.93
N VAL A 5 -13.41 -10.94 9.96
CA VAL A 5 -12.97 -12.07 10.79
C VAL A 5 -11.77 -12.81 10.18
N HIS A 6 -11.60 -12.81 8.85
CA HIS A 6 -10.57 -13.64 8.23
C HIS A 6 -9.19 -12.97 8.14
N TYR A 7 -9.13 -11.64 8.11
CA TYR A 7 -7.87 -10.92 7.88
C TYR A 7 -7.52 -9.86 8.94
N GLY A 8 -8.43 -9.50 9.86
CA GLY A 8 -8.16 -8.47 10.89
C GLY A 8 -7.91 -7.06 10.34
N ILE A 9 -8.28 -6.82 9.07
CA ILE A 9 -8.18 -5.54 8.37
C ILE A 9 -9.57 -5.02 8.02
N SER A 10 -9.73 -3.69 8.12
CA SER A 10 -10.93 -3.00 7.65
C SER A 10 -11.07 -3.18 6.14
N GLU A 11 -12.30 -3.33 5.63
CA GLU A 11 -12.59 -3.53 4.21
C GLU A 11 -11.98 -2.43 3.33
N GLU A 12 -11.85 -1.21 3.85
CA GLU A 12 -11.22 -0.08 3.17
C GLU A 12 -9.74 -0.31 2.79
N LEU A 13 -9.06 -1.27 3.45
CA LEU A 13 -7.65 -1.57 3.22
C LEU A 13 -7.45 -2.76 2.26
N PHE A 14 -8.52 -3.43 1.84
CA PHE A 14 -8.44 -4.67 1.07
C PHE A 14 -7.73 -4.47 -0.25
N ASP A 15 -8.06 -3.42 -0.99
CA ASP A 15 -7.43 -3.15 -2.28
C ASP A 15 -5.92 -2.97 -2.16
N LEU A 16 -5.45 -2.35 -1.06
CA LEU A 16 -4.03 -2.16 -0.79
C LEU A 16 -3.33 -3.45 -0.38
N VAL A 17 -3.92 -4.21 0.56
CA VAL A 17 -3.28 -5.42 1.11
C VAL A 17 -3.27 -6.56 0.09
N LEU A 18 -4.34 -6.72 -0.69
CA LEU A 18 -4.49 -7.86 -1.60
C LEU A 18 -3.75 -7.68 -2.93
N ARG A 19 -3.39 -6.45 -3.32
CA ARG A 19 -2.88 -6.13 -4.69
C ARG A 19 -1.51 -5.50 -4.72
N LEU A 20 -0.94 -5.17 -3.57
CA LEU A 20 0.41 -4.63 -3.45
C LEU A 20 1.29 -5.61 -2.68
N ASP A 21 2.38 -6.01 -3.31
CA ASP A 21 3.41 -6.80 -2.64
C ASP A 21 4.09 -5.96 -1.57
N ASN A 22 4.53 -6.61 -0.48
CA ASN A 22 5.16 -5.96 0.67
C ASN A 22 4.26 -4.98 1.43
N VAL A 23 2.93 -5.04 1.25
CA VAL A 23 1.95 -4.21 1.97
C VAL A 23 1.03 -5.06 2.83
N ALA A 24 1.37 -5.18 4.12
CA ALA A 24 0.48 -5.73 5.14
C ALA A 24 -0.33 -4.61 5.84
N ARG A 25 -1.17 -4.97 6.82
CA ARG A 25 -2.08 -4.06 7.57
C ARG A 25 -1.46 -2.71 7.95
N ALA A 26 -0.29 -2.70 8.60
CA ALA A 26 0.33 -1.48 9.08
C ALA A 26 0.70 -0.52 7.94
N ARG A 27 1.31 -1.05 6.87
CA ARG A 27 1.69 -0.25 5.69
C ARG A 27 0.48 0.19 4.88
N ALA A 28 -0.55 -0.66 4.77
CA ALA A 28 -1.82 -0.29 4.15
C ALA A 28 -2.47 0.90 4.89
N ARG A 29 -2.45 0.90 6.23
CA ARG A 29 -2.96 2.02 7.03
C ARG A 29 -2.17 3.31 6.77
N ILE A 30 -0.84 3.24 6.72
CA ILE A 30 0.02 4.40 6.39
C ILE A 30 -0.34 4.95 5.01
N LEU A 31 -0.41 4.08 3.99
CA LEU A 31 -0.77 4.47 2.62
C LEU A 31 -2.16 5.11 2.56
N TYR A 32 -3.13 4.49 3.22
CA TYR A 32 -4.51 4.97 3.27
C TYR A 32 -4.60 6.35 3.92
N ASN A 33 -3.94 6.54 5.06
CA ASN A 33 -3.89 7.83 5.76
C ASN A 33 -3.18 8.91 4.94
N ALA A 34 -2.21 8.54 4.10
CA ALA A 34 -1.57 9.43 3.13
C ALA A 34 -2.40 9.69 1.86
N GLY A 35 -3.66 9.23 1.81
CA GLY A 35 -4.60 9.46 0.71
C GLY A 35 -4.50 8.46 -0.44
N TYR A 36 -3.74 7.37 -0.29
CA TYR A 36 -3.64 6.28 -1.24
C TYR A 36 -4.62 5.17 -0.88
N LYS A 37 -5.86 5.28 -1.39
CA LYS A 37 -6.93 4.32 -1.08
C LYS A 37 -6.95 3.09 -1.99
N THR A 38 -6.24 3.14 -3.13
CA THR A 38 -6.22 2.05 -4.12
C THR A 38 -4.81 1.72 -4.56
N ALA A 39 -4.56 0.43 -4.85
CA ALA A 39 -3.31 -0.09 -5.37
C ALA A 39 -2.96 0.55 -6.72
N THR A 40 -3.96 0.83 -7.57
CA THR A 40 -3.75 1.52 -8.84
C THR A 40 -3.16 2.92 -8.65
N LYS A 41 -3.63 3.66 -7.63
CA LYS A 41 -3.08 4.98 -7.31
C LYS A 41 -1.64 4.87 -6.80
N VAL A 42 -1.34 3.86 -5.98
CA VAL A 42 0.02 3.60 -5.50
C VAL A 42 0.96 3.23 -6.64
N LYS A 43 0.59 2.29 -7.53
CA LYS A 43 1.43 1.81 -8.63
C LYS A 43 1.75 2.89 -9.69
N LYS A 44 0.89 3.90 -9.82
CA LYS A 44 1.12 5.06 -10.73
C LYS A 44 1.98 6.16 -10.10
N GLU A 45 2.19 6.12 -8.78
CA GLU A 45 2.89 7.18 -8.06
C GLU A 45 4.41 7.12 -8.27
N ASN A 46 5.08 8.26 -8.15
CA ASN A 46 6.54 8.30 -8.11
C ASN A 46 7.06 7.76 -6.75
N PRO A 47 8.04 6.82 -6.73
CA PRO A 47 8.58 6.26 -5.49
C PRO A 47 9.09 7.31 -4.49
N TYR A 48 9.67 8.42 -4.95
CA TYR A 48 10.16 9.51 -4.09
C TYR A 48 9.02 10.33 -3.50
N VAL A 49 7.94 10.55 -4.27
CA VAL A 49 6.72 11.21 -3.76
C VAL A 49 6.03 10.33 -2.72
N LEU A 50 5.93 9.03 -3.01
CA LEU A 50 5.36 8.06 -2.08
C LEU A 50 6.15 8.02 -0.77
N ASN A 51 7.48 7.97 -0.84
CA ASN A 51 8.38 8.05 0.33
C ASN A 51 8.12 9.33 1.14
N ARG A 52 8.09 10.50 0.49
CA ARG A 52 7.86 11.78 1.17
C ARG A 52 6.52 11.83 1.90
N LYS A 53 5.44 11.34 1.27
CA LYS A 53 4.08 11.41 1.84
C LYS A 53 3.80 10.37 2.92
N THR A 54 4.49 9.23 2.88
CA THR A 54 4.19 8.08 3.75
C THR A 54 5.24 7.84 4.83
N GLY A 55 6.44 8.41 4.69
CA GLY A 55 7.60 8.09 5.54
C GLY A 55 8.18 6.69 5.33
N LEU A 56 7.63 5.89 4.41
CA LEU A 56 8.15 4.55 4.10
C LEU A 56 9.49 4.68 3.35
N GLY A 57 10.48 3.86 3.70
CA GLY A 57 11.80 3.92 3.06
C GLY A 57 11.76 3.78 1.54
N ILE A 58 12.64 4.51 0.83
CA ILE A 58 12.60 4.62 -0.64
C ILE A 58 12.70 3.27 -1.37
N ASN A 59 13.52 2.35 -0.87
CA ASN A 59 13.65 1.00 -1.45
C ASN A 59 12.37 0.18 -1.29
N LEU A 60 11.65 0.36 -0.18
CA LEU A 60 10.35 -0.25 0.03
C LEU A 60 9.32 0.36 -0.93
N CYS A 61 9.30 1.68 -1.11
CA CYS A 61 8.41 2.33 -2.09
C CYS A 61 8.63 1.80 -3.51
N LYS A 62 9.89 1.63 -3.95
CA LYS A 62 10.22 1.04 -5.26
C LYS A 62 9.68 -0.39 -5.41
N LYS A 63 9.81 -1.22 -4.36
CA LYS A 63 9.28 -2.60 -4.31
C LYS A 63 7.74 -2.61 -4.36
N ILE A 64 7.07 -1.77 -3.57
CA ILE A 64 5.60 -1.68 -3.52
C ILE A 64 5.02 -1.30 -4.89
N ILE A 65 5.66 -0.37 -5.59
CA ILE A 65 5.23 0.05 -6.94
C ILE A 65 5.45 -1.05 -7.98
N GLY A 66 6.34 -2.01 -7.70
CA GLY A 66 6.64 -3.12 -8.60
C GLY A 66 7.55 -2.73 -9.78
N LYS A 67 8.37 -1.67 -9.64
CA LYS A 67 9.36 -1.29 -10.66
C LYS A 67 10.59 -2.22 -10.74
N ASN A 68 10.58 -3.35 -10.05
CA ASN A 68 11.57 -4.40 -10.27
C ASN A 68 11.02 -5.42 -11.27
N LYS A 69 11.19 -5.14 -12.57
CA LYS A 69 11.35 -6.17 -13.58
C LYS A 69 12.70 -5.93 -14.24
N PHE A 70 13.62 -6.85 -13.95
CA PHE A 70 14.90 -7.18 -14.59
C PHE A 70 15.71 -6.02 -15.19
#